data_AF-A0AAV7D5K5-F1
#
_entry.id   AF-A0AAV7D5K5-F1
#
_cell.length_a   1.000
_cell.length_b   1.000
_cell.length_c   1.000
_cell.angle_alpha   90.00
_cell.angle_beta   90.00
_cell.angle_gamma   90.00
#
_symmetry.space_group_name_H-M   'P 1'
#
loop_
_entity.id
_entity.type
_entity.pdbx_description
1 polymer ?
#
loop_
_entity_poly.entity_id
_entity_poly.type
_entity_poly.pdbx_seq_one_letter_code
_entity_poly.pdbx_strand_id
1 'polypeptide(L)'
;MPPAVSGHPEFERTFRAQQNCVEFFPIFLVVLWTAGIYFYEEVAAALGLLYIFARHLYFKGYTTSAQGRIPGFYLSLISLFLLLTFAALGTTNRLLKKYLDLNIFKEVHHMF
;
A
#
# COMPACT_ATOMS: atom_id res chain seq x y z
N MET A 1 8.51 -2.28 32.44
CA MET A 1 7.36 -1.36 32.55
C MET A 1 7.51 -0.29 31.47
N PRO A 2 6.42 0.24 30.90
CA PRO A 2 6.51 1.46 30.11
C PRO A 2 7.33 2.51 30.87
N PRO A 3 8.26 3.23 30.22
CA PRO A 3 8.35 3.54 28.78
C PRO A 3 9.32 2.67 27.97
N ALA A 4 9.82 1.55 28.51
CA ALA A 4 10.83 0.74 27.83
C ALA A 4 10.31 0.11 26.52
N VAL A 5 11.10 0.24 25.45
CA VAL A 5 10.84 -0.32 24.11
C VAL A 5 11.91 -1.34 23.67
N SER A 6 12.76 -1.74 24.60
CA SER A 6 13.77 -2.80 24.45
C SER A 6 13.54 -3.90 25.48
N GLY A 7 14.01 -5.11 25.18
CA GLY A 7 13.79 -6.26 26.06
C GLY A 7 14.10 -7.59 25.38
N HIS A 8 13.26 -8.60 25.63
CA HIS A 8 13.43 -9.91 25.01
C HIS A 8 13.31 -9.79 23.47
N PRO A 9 14.11 -10.52 22.67
CA PRO A 9 14.06 -10.41 21.21
C PRO A 9 12.66 -10.61 20.60
N GLU A 10 11.81 -11.45 21.20
CA GLU A 10 10.42 -11.63 20.79
C GLU A 10 9.55 -10.37 20.99
N PHE A 11 9.74 -9.70 22.12
CA PHE A 11 9.10 -8.41 22.39
C PHE A 11 9.56 -7.37 21.38
N GLU A 12 10.88 -7.26 21.15
CA GLU A 12 11.42 -6.28 20.20
C GLU A 12 10.91 -6.54 18.78
N ARG A 13 10.87 -7.78 18.31
CA ARG A 13 10.32 -8.11 16.97
C ARG A 13 8.84 -7.75 16.87
N THR A 14 8.04 -8.07 17.88
CA THR A 14 6.60 -7.76 17.89
C THR A 14 6.35 -6.26 17.90
N PHE A 15 7.09 -5.52 18.73
CA PHE A 15 7.03 -4.07 18.81
C PHE A 15 7.43 -3.42 17.47
N ARG A 16 8.55 -3.86 16.88
CA ARG A 16 9.01 -3.35 15.57
C ARG A 16 8.06 -3.69 14.43
N ALA A 17 7.46 -4.88 14.44
CA ALA A 17 6.44 -5.25 13.46
C ALA A 17 5.23 -4.32 13.55
N GLN A 18 4.78 -3.97 14.76
CA GLN A 18 3.68 -3.02 14.98
C GLN A 18 4.06 -1.61 14.52
N GLN A 19 5.23 -1.10 14.93
CA GLN A 19 5.69 0.23 14.54
C GLN A 19 5.77 0.37 13.02
N ASN A 20 6.35 -0.61 12.32
CA ASN A 20 6.45 -0.57 10.86
C ASN A 20 5.07 -0.57 10.19
N CYS A 21 4.11 -1.35 10.70
CA CYS A 21 2.74 -1.30 10.18
C CYS A 21 2.11 0.08 10.36
N VAL A 22 2.32 0.74 11.50
CA VAL A 22 1.81 2.09 11.75
C VAL A 22 2.48 3.14 10.87
N GLU A 23 3.80 3.07 10.65
CA GLU A 23 4.52 4.00 9.77
C GLU A 23 3.99 3.98 8.33
N PHE A 24 3.63 2.80 7.82
CA PHE A 24 3.10 2.64 6.47
C PHE A 24 1.60 2.86 6.34
N PHE A 25 0.84 2.83 7.44
CA PHE A 25 -0.61 2.93 7.41
C PHE A 25 -1.11 4.26 6.78
N PRO A 26 -0.53 5.43 7.10
CA PRO A 26 -0.90 6.68 6.42
C PRO A 26 -0.63 6.65 4.91
N ILE A 27 0.53 6.11 4.49
CA ILE A 27 0.88 5.98 3.07
C ILE A 27 -0.17 5.13 2.35
N PHE A 28 -0.50 3.98 2.93
CA PHE A 28 -1.54 3.09 2.43
C PHE A 28 -2.89 3.80 2.27
N LEU A 29 -3.35 4.51 3.29
CA LEU A 29 -4.63 5.22 3.24
C LEU A 29 -4.64 6.27 2.12
N VAL A 30 -3.58 7.08 2.01
CA VAL A 30 -3.50 8.13 0.99
C VAL A 30 -3.57 7.52 -0.42
N VAL A 31 -2.79 6.48 -0.71
CA VAL A 31 -2.79 5.88 -2.06
C VAL A 31 -4.06 5.09 -2.34
N LEU A 32 -4.65 4.42 -1.34
CA LEU A 32 -5.90 3.69 -1.46
C LEU A 32 -7.04 4.62 -1.87
N TRP A 33 -7.26 5.69 -1.09
CA TRP A 33 -8.35 6.63 -1.34
C TRP A 33 -8.14 7.38 -2.66
N THR A 34 -6.91 7.79 -2.96
CA THR A 34 -6.60 8.47 -4.21
C THR A 34 -6.84 7.54 -5.41
N ALA A 35 -6.41 6.28 -5.36
CA ALA A 35 -6.69 5.31 -6.42
C ALA A 35 -8.20 5.05 -6.56
N GLY A 36 -8.94 4.89 -5.46
CA GLY A 36 -10.38 4.64 -5.49
C GLY A 36 -11.19 5.80 -6.08
N ILE A 37 -10.82 7.05 -5.75
CA ILE A 37 -11.54 8.24 -6.23
C ILE A 37 -11.20 8.58 -7.68
N TYR A 38 -9.94 8.40 -8.09
CA TYR A 38 -9.44 8.92 -9.38
C TYR A 38 -9.22 7.85 -10.45
N PHE A 39 -9.23 6.55 -10.11
CA PHE A 39 -9.04 5.45 -11.06
C PHE A 39 -10.26 4.52 -11.10
N TYR A 40 -10.29 3.46 -10.28
CA TYR A 40 -11.43 2.53 -10.15
C TYR A 40 -11.54 2.08 -8.69
N GLU A 41 -12.75 2.19 -8.12
CA GLU A 41 -13.01 1.88 -6.72
C GLU A 41 -12.81 0.38 -6.40
N GLU A 42 -13.30 -0.50 -7.28
CA GLU A 42 -13.26 -1.95 -7.12
C GLU A 42 -11.82 -2.47 -7.14
N VAL A 43 -11.00 -1.92 -8.05
CA VAL A 43 -9.57 -2.27 -8.16
C VAL A 43 -8.80 -1.80 -6.93
N ALA A 44 -9.05 -0.57 -6.47
CA ALA A 44 -8.43 -0.04 -5.27
C ALA A 44 -8.82 -0.87 -4.02
N ALA A 45 -10.10 -1.22 -3.87
CA ALA A 45 -10.59 -2.05 -2.77
C ALA A 45 -9.95 -3.45 -2.77
N ALA A 46 -9.87 -4.11 -3.93
CA ALA A 46 -9.24 -5.43 -4.06
C ALA A 46 -7.75 -5.40 -3.68
N LEU A 47 -7.00 -4.40 -4.17
CA LEU A 47 -5.60 -4.19 -3.79
C LEU A 47 -5.44 -3.80 -2.32
N GLY A 48 -6.40 -3.07 -1.75
CA GLY A 48 -6.44 -2.73 -0.34
C GLY A 48 -6.58 -3.97 0.56
N LEU A 49 -7.48 -4.89 0.19
CA LEU A 49 -7.61 -6.18 0.88
C LEU A 49 -6.33 -7.01 0.77
N LEU A 50 -5.72 -7.05 -0.41
CA LEU A 50 -4.43 -7.73 -0.61
C LEU A 50 -3.34 -7.13 0.29
N TYR A 51 -3.27 -5.80 0.41
CA TYR A 51 -2.32 -5.12 1.30
C TYR A 51 -2.55 -5.49 2.77
N ILE A 52 -3.80 -5.49 3.24
CA ILE A 52 -4.13 -5.86 4.63
C ILE A 52 -3.73 -7.31 4.91
N PHE A 53 -4.02 -8.23 3.98
CA PHE A 53 -3.58 -9.63 4.09
C PHE A 53 -2.05 -9.75 4.11
N ALA A 54 -1.35 -9.03 3.24
CA ALA A 54 0.11 -8.99 3.22
C ALA A 54 0.70 -8.48 4.55
N ARG A 55 0.08 -7.45 5.14
CA ARG A 55 0.47 -6.92 6.46
C ARG A 55 0.22 -7.91 7.59
N HIS A 56 -0.83 -8.70 7.51
CA HIS A 56 -1.06 -9.80 8.44
C HIS A 56 0.07 -10.86 8.35
N LEU A 57 0.45 -11.27 7.13
CA LEU A 57 1.57 -12.19 6.92
C LEU A 57 2.90 -11.60 7.41
N TYR A 58 3.16 -10.33 7.11
CA TYR A 58 4.34 -9.60 7.58
C TYR A 58 4.44 -9.64 9.10
N PHE A 59 3.37 -9.25 9.79
CA PHE A 59 3.34 -9.16 11.24
C PHE A 59 3.56 -10.52 11.89
N LYS A 60 2.79 -11.54 11.47
CA LYS A 60 2.96 -12.91 12.00
C LYS A 60 4.36 -13.44 11.73
N GLY A 61 4.85 -13.34 10.50
CA GLY A 61 6.19 -13.81 10.14
C GLY A 61 7.28 -13.12 10.96
N TYR A 62 7.18 -11.82 11.18
CA TYR A 62 8.17 -11.06 11.94
C TYR A 62 8.17 -11.43 13.43
N THR A 63 6.99 -11.65 14.04
CA THR A 63 6.92 -12.07 15.46
C THR A 63 7.65 -13.39 15.68
N THR A 64 7.55 -14.33 14.74
CA THR A 64 8.26 -15.62 14.78
C THR A 64 9.77 -15.45 14.56
N SER A 65 10.19 -14.77 13.48
CA SER A 65 11.61 -14.55 13.20
C SER A 65 11.86 -13.29 12.37
N ALA A 66 13.05 -12.72 12.46
CA ALA A 66 13.41 -11.55 11.65
C ALA A 66 13.32 -11.83 10.14
N GLN A 67 13.68 -13.05 9.69
CA GLN A 67 13.60 -13.44 8.28
C GLN A 67 12.16 -13.74 7.83
N GLY A 68 11.29 -14.20 8.75
CA GLY A 68 9.89 -14.51 8.46
C GLY A 68 9.08 -13.31 7.99
N ARG A 69 9.53 -12.08 8.23
CA ARG A 69 8.87 -10.85 7.77
C ARG A 69 8.90 -10.66 6.25
N ILE A 70 9.90 -11.23 5.57
CA ILE A 70 10.27 -10.86 4.19
C ILE A 70 9.14 -11.10 3.17
N PRO A 71 8.45 -12.25 3.15
CA PRO A 71 7.40 -12.50 2.15
C PRO A 71 6.23 -11.51 2.25
N GLY A 72 5.71 -11.30 3.46
CA GLY A 72 4.63 -10.34 3.69
C GLY A 72 5.05 -8.89 3.44
N PHE A 73 6.33 -8.57 3.69
CA PHE A 73 6.89 -7.25 3.39
C PHE A 73 6.87 -6.96 1.88
N TYR A 74 7.39 -7.85 1.05
CA TYR A 74 7.40 -7.66 -0.40
C TYR A 74 5.99 -7.60 -0.99
N LEU A 75 5.07 -8.46 -0.53
CA LEU A 75 3.69 -8.43 -0.99
C LEU A 75 3.00 -7.10 -0.61
N SER A 76 3.32 -6.55 0.56
CA SER A 76 2.84 -5.23 0.99
C SER A 76 3.38 -4.12 0.08
N LEU A 77 4.67 -4.18 -0.28
CA LEU A 77 5.30 -3.20 -1.18
C LEU A 77 4.71 -3.24 -2.59
N ILE A 78 4.50 -4.44 -3.14
CA ILE A 78 3.88 -4.61 -4.46
C ILE A 78 2.46 -4.01 -4.46
N SER A 79 1.66 -4.32 -3.44
CA SER A 79 0.30 -3.79 -3.33
C SER A 79 0.29 -2.25 -3.25
N LEU A 80 1.18 -1.67 -2.44
CA LEU A 80 1.35 -0.22 -2.33
C LEU A 80 1.81 0.42 -3.65
N PHE A 81 2.75 -0.21 -4.35
CA PHE A 81 3.27 0.31 -5.61
C PHE A 81 2.19 0.32 -6.71
N LEU A 82 1.35 -0.72 -6.76
CA LEU A 82 0.22 -0.78 -7.69
C LEU A 82 -0.83 0.31 -7.37
N LEU A 83 -1.20 0.47 -6.09
CA LEU A 83 -2.10 1.54 -5.65
C LEU A 83 -1.53 2.93 -5.99
N LEU A 84 -0.23 3.15 -5.75
CA LEU A 84 0.43 4.41 -6.08
C LEU A 84 0.40 4.69 -7.59
N THR A 85 0.67 3.67 -8.40
CA THR A 85 0.62 3.78 -9.87
C THR A 85 -0.79 4.17 -10.33
N PHE A 86 -1.83 3.52 -9.81
CA PHE A 86 -3.21 3.85 -10.17
C PHE A 86 -3.66 5.22 -9.66
N ALA A 87 -3.27 5.61 -8.45
CA ALA A 87 -3.49 6.95 -7.94
C ALA A 87 -2.85 8.01 -8.85
N ALA A 88 -1.61 7.80 -9.28
CA ALA A 88 -0.89 8.72 -10.16
C ALA A 88 -1.54 8.79 -11.56
N LEU A 89 -1.86 7.65 -12.16
CA LEU A 89 -2.51 7.58 -13.48
C LEU A 89 -3.89 8.25 -13.47
N GLY A 90 -4.73 7.92 -12.48
CA GLY A 90 -6.06 8.50 -12.35
C GLY A 90 -6.03 10.02 -12.14
N THR A 91 -5.18 10.48 -11.24
CA THR A 91 -5.01 11.92 -10.94
C THR A 91 -4.49 12.67 -12.17
N THR A 92 -3.46 12.13 -12.82
CA THR A 92 -2.84 12.74 -14.01
C THR A 92 -3.84 12.83 -15.16
N ASN A 93 -4.57 11.75 -15.46
CA ASN A 93 -5.59 11.76 -16.50
C ASN A 93 -6.68 12.80 -16.23
N ARG A 94 -7.11 12.94 -14.96
CA ARG A 94 -8.13 13.94 -14.60
C ARG A 94 -7.61 15.38 -14.75
N LEU A 95 -6.34 15.62 -14.42
CA LEU A 95 -5.71 16.93 -14.61
C LEU A 95 -5.56 17.27 -16.11
N LEU A 96 -5.06 16.32 -16.91
CA LEU A 96 -4.91 16.50 -18.36
C LEU A 96 -6.25 16.76 -19.04
N LYS A 97 -7.29 15.99 -18.69
CA LYS A 97 -8.63 16.21 -19.20
C LYS A 97 -9.17 17.60 -18.84
N LYS A 98 -8.88 18.09 -17.63
CA LYS A 98 -9.38 19.38 -17.16
C LYS A 98 -8.67 20.58 -17.81
N TYR A 99 -7.36 20.50 -18.02
CA TYR A 99 -6.55 21.66 -18.43
C TYR A 99 -6.10 21.63 -19.88
N LEU A 100 -6.00 20.45 -20.51
CA LEU A 100 -5.50 20.28 -21.87
C LEU A 100 -6.53 19.63 -22.80
N ASP A 101 -7.72 19.27 -22.30
CA ASP A 101 -8.76 18.49 -23.00
C ASP A 101 -8.25 17.16 -23.61
N LEU A 102 -7.13 16.65 -23.06
CA LEU A 102 -6.53 15.37 -23.43
C LEU A 102 -7.05 14.26 -22.52
N ASN A 103 -7.52 13.16 -23.09
CA ASN A 103 -8.00 12.01 -22.34
C ASN A 103 -7.16 10.77 -22.66
N ILE A 104 -6.18 10.46 -21.81
CA ILE A 104 -5.24 9.34 -22.01
C ILE A 104 -5.99 8.02 -22.16
N PHE A 105 -7.01 7.76 -21.34
CA PHE A 105 -7.75 6.48 -21.42
C PHE A 105 -8.53 6.32 -22.72
N LYS A 106 -8.93 7.42 -23.37
CA LYS A 106 -9.60 7.38 -24.66
C LYS A 106 -8.61 7.20 -25.81
N GLU A 107 -7.47 7.88 -25.76
CA GLU A 107 -6.41 7.78 -26.78
C GLU A 107 -5.76 6.37 -26.81
N VAL A 108 -5.50 5.78 -25.64
CA VAL A 108 -4.95 4.41 -25.57
C VAL A 108 -5.91 3.38 -26.17
N HIS A 109 -7.23 3.56 -26.02
CA HIS A 109 -8.22 2.68 -26.66
C HIS A 109 -8.33 2.90 -28.17
N HIS A 110 -7.86 4.04 -28.70
CA HIS A 110 -7.88 4.35 -30.13
C HIS A 110 -6.65 3.82 -30.89
N MET A 111 -5.58 3.48 -30.16
CA MET A 111 -4.32 2.94 -30.70
C MET A 111 -4.29 1.42 -30.84
N PHE A 112 -5.29 0.71 -30.32
CA PHE A 112 -5.50 -0.73 -30.44
C PHE A 112 -6.83 -1.03 -31.11
#